data_AF-M0CKZ7-F1
#
_entry.id   AF-M0CKZ7-F1
#
_cell.length_a   1.000
_cell.length_b   1.000
_cell.length_c   1.000
_cell.angle_alpha   90.00
_cell.angle_beta   90.00
_cell.angle_gamma   90.00
#
_symmetry.space_group_name_H-M   'P 1'
#
loop_
_entity.id
_entity.type
_entity.pdbx_description
1 polymer ?
#
loop_
_entity_poly.entity_id
_entity_poly.type
_entity_poly.pdbx_seq_one_letter_code
_entity_poly.pdbx_strand_id
1 'polypeptide(L)'
;MCDQLEDEILRTVRSRSASVIDAPTSVGKSYTTATTPWLNHPDTTGEQPVVHLHKTRKARDAAAADLSKANVSYRVLKGRKERCPVAAGDHDPNPDGEDPDIVITINGMPAREWLDVMCDGKGIPFSVAHQYLAENNDQNATLPCEHDDTECPAMVQWDGIPRNDDGHASVDVIHATHAFARVPSLVEGCNVILDEQPDFAVDLTQDEIRRGITTYLKAVNATRTTFEEFVDLTTPFEEGFSDLEAVGEKWTKRSRRRRA
;
A
#
# COMPACT_ATOMS: atom_id res chain seq x y z
N MET A 1 -30.74 15.69 11.79
CA MET A 1 -29.47 16.12 11.14
C MET A 1 -28.65 14.92 10.70
N CYS A 2 -28.63 13.81 11.45
CA CYS A 2 -28.05 12.54 11.00
C CYS A 2 -28.75 11.97 9.73
N ASP A 3 -30.07 12.07 9.65
CA ASP A 3 -30.85 11.48 8.55
C ASP A 3 -30.50 12.07 7.18
N GLN A 4 -30.17 13.37 7.10
CA GLN A 4 -29.78 14.01 5.84
C GLN A 4 -28.42 13.55 5.33
N LEU A 5 -27.47 13.28 6.23
CA LEU A 5 -26.15 12.77 5.87
C LEU A 5 -26.22 11.30 5.45
N GLU A 6 -27.00 10.50 6.16
CA GLU A 6 -27.23 9.10 5.81
C GLU A 6 -27.90 8.98 4.43
N ASP A 7 -28.94 9.78 4.17
CA ASP A 7 -29.60 9.86 2.86
C ASP A 7 -28.64 10.28 1.74
N GLU A 8 -27.72 11.20 2.02
CA GLU A 8 -26.73 11.67 1.05
C GLU A 8 -25.68 10.58 0.72
N ILE A 9 -25.21 9.84 1.73
CA ILE A 9 -24.31 8.71 1.55
C ILE A 9 -25.02 7.63 0.72
N LEU A 10 -26.25 7.24 1.07
CA LEU A 10 -27.02 6.22 0.34
C LEU A 10 -27.28 6.62 -1.12
N ARG A 11 -27.65 7.89 -1.38
CA ARG A 11 -27.82 8.38 -2.76
C ARG A 11 -26.53 8.33 -3.56
N THR A 12 -25.41 8.69 -2.93
CA THR A 12 -24.10 8.70 -3.58
C THR A 12 -23.69 7.30 -4.00
N VAL A 13 -23.77 6.32 -3.09
CA VAL A 13 -23.46 4.92 -3.39
C VAL A 13 -24.37 4.40 -4.51
N ARG A 14 -25.67 4.68 -4.43
CA ARG A 14 -26.65 4.28 -5.45
C ARG A 14 -26.37 4.85 -6.84
N SER A 15 -25.80 6.06 -6.93
CA SER A 15 -25.55 6.73 -8.21
C SER A 15 -24.51 6.04 -9.10
N ARG A 16 -23.73 5.09 -8.55
CA ARG A 16 -22.59 4.43 -9.22
C ARG A 16 -21.59 5.42 -9.85
N SER A 17 -21.52 6.64 -9.31
CA SER A 17 -20.68 7.72 -9.83
C SER A 17 -19.72 8.22 -8.75
N ALA A 18 -18.49 8.58 -9.16
CA ALA A 18 -17.50 9.12 -8.24
C ALA A 18 -17.96 10.49 -7.72
N SER A 19 -18.24 10.58 -6.42
CA SER A 19 -18.73 11.80 -5.78
C SER A 19 -17.93 12.10 -4.50
N VAL A 20 -17.82 13.39 -4.18
CA VAL A 20 -17.18 13.87 -2.94
C VAL A 20 -18.27 14.40 -2.03
N ILE A 21 -18.38 13.83 -0.83
CA ILE A 21 -19.29 14.31 0.21
C ILE A 21 -18.48 15.17 1.19
N ASP A 22 -18.62 16.48 1.09
CA ASP A 22 -17.99 17.43 2.00
C ASP A 22 -18.89 17.65 3.23
N ALA A 23 -18.48 17.12 4.37
CA ALA A 23 -19.11 17.45 5.64
C ALA A 23 -18.05 17.49 6.75
N PRO A 24 -18.31 18.18 7.88
CA PRO A 24 -17.37 18.23 9.00
C PRO A 24 -17.12 16.83 9.60
N THR A 25 -15.90 16.54 10.03
CA THR A 25 -15.49 15.25 10.63
C THR A 25 -16.34 14.88 11.87
N SER A 26 -16.86 15.88 12.60
CA SER A 26 -17.70 15.69 13.78
C SER A 26 -19.12 15.18 13.52
N VAL A 27 -19.55 15.08 12.25
CA VAL A 27 -20.95 14.70 11.89
C VAL A 27 -21.11 13.18 11.74
N GLY A 28 -20.04 12.39 11.96
CA GLY A 28 -20.15 10.93 12.05
C GLY A 28 -20.17 10.20 10.71
N LYS A 29 -19.69 10.80 9.61
CA LYS A 29 -19.61 10.17 8.28
C LYS A 29 -18.95 8.79 8.28
N SER A 30 -17.74 8.73 8.83
CA SER A 30 -16.95 7.51 8.88
C SER A 30 -17.63 6.47 9.78
N TYR A 31 -18.29 6.92 10.85
CA TYR A 31 -19.11 6.07 11.71
C TYR A 31 -20.31 5.50 10.96
N THR A 32 -21.17 6.34 10.37
CA THR A 32 -22.34 5.91 9.59
C THR A 32 -21.93 4.92 8.51
N THR A 33 -20.91 5.26 7.72
CA THR A 33 -20.41 4.39 6.66
C THR A 33 -19.94 3.03 7.17
N ALA A 34 -19.24 3.01 8.31
CA ALA A 34 -18.79 1.77 8.91
C ALA A 34 -19.97 0.95 9.45
N THR A 35 -20.92 1.58 10.15
CA THR A 35 -21.98 0.90 10.92
C THR A 35 -23.27 0.62 10.14
N THR A 36 -23.36 1.01 8.87
CA THR A 36 -24.51 0.68 8.03
C THR A 36 -24.45 -0.81 7.64
N PRO A 37 -25.54 -1.59 7.85
CA PRO A 37 -25.63 -2.98 7.40
C PRO A 37 -25.94 -3.02 5.90
N TRP A 38 -24.93 -2.77 5.08
CA TRP A 38 -25.05 -2.56 3.64
C TRP A 38 -25.74 -3.68 2.86
N LEU A 39 -25.70 -4.92 3.34
CA LEU A 39 -26.41 -6.04 2.73
C LEU A 39 -27.94 -5.91 2.87
N ASN A 40 -28.43 -5.12 3.84
CA ASN A 40 -29.84 -4.78 3.96
C ASN A 40 -30.28 -3.67 2.99
N HIS A 41 -29.36 -3.13 2.18
CA HIS A 41 -29.63 -2.08 1.20
C HIS A 41 -29.25 -2.49 -0.25
N PRO A 42 -29.79 -3.62 -0.77
CA PRO A 42 -29.40 -4.16 -2.08
C PRO A 42 -29.68 -3.20 -3.24
N ASP A 43 -30.75 -2.38 -3.15
CA ASP A 43 -31.07 -1.34 -4.14
C ASP A 43 -30.04 -0.20 -4.21
N THR A 44 -29.21 -0.07 -3.16
CA THR A 44 -28.16 0.96 -3.05
C THR A 44 -26.82 0.38 -3.48
N THR A 45 -26.46 -0.80 -2.97
CA THR A 45 -25.14 -1.40 -3.18
C THR A 45 -25.07 -2.32 -4.40
N GLY A 46 -26.22 -2.70 -4.98
CA GLY A 46 -26.29 -3.73 -6.00
C GLY A 46 -25.89 -5.11 -5.48
N GLU A 47 -26.17 -5.39 -4.21
CA GLU A 47 -25.76 -6.62 -3.50
C GLU A 47 -24.24 -6.80 -3.39
N GLN A 48 -23.47 -5.72 -3.64
CA GLN A 48 -22.01 -5.73 -3.56
C GLN A 48 -21.53 -5.22 -2.20
N PRO A 49 -20.38 -5.70 -1.70
CA PRO A 49 -19.85 -5.25 -0.42
C PRO A 49 -19.38 -3.80 -0.51
N VAL A 50 -19.29 -3.15 0.66
CA VAL A 50 -18.67 -1.83 0.79
C VAL A 50 -17.22 -2.00 1.23
N VAL A 51 -16.29 -1.42 0.47
CA VAL A 51 -14.87 -1.34 0.80
C VAL A 51 -14.59 0.05 1.34
N HIS A 52 -14.35 0.13 2.64
CA HIS A 52 -14.09 1.38 3.34
C HIS A 52 -12.58 1.53 3.57
N LEU A 53 -11.97 2.43 2.82
CA LEU A 53 -10.53 2.66 2.77
C LEU A 53 -10.14 3.87 3.63
N HIS A 54 -9.25 3.64 4.59
CA HIS A 54 -8.82 4.60 5.58
C HIS A 54 -7.42 5.15 5.30
N LYS A 55 -7.17 6.41 5.64
CA LYS A 55 -5.84 6.99 5.51
C LYS A 55 -4.79 6.29 6.38
N THR A 56 -5.16 5.92 7.61
CA THR A 56 -4.24 5.34 8.59
C THR A 56 -4.73 4.00 9.13
N ARG A 57 -3.79 3.16 9.58
CA ARG A 57 -4.09 1.90 10.29
C ARG A 57 -4.93 2.15 11.55
N LYS A 58 -4.64 3.24 12.27
CA LYS A 58 -5.37 3.62 13.48
C LYS A 58 -6.84 3.97 13.17
N ALA A 59 -7.10 4.71 12.09
CA ALA A 59 -8.46 5.01 11.66
C ALA A 59 -9.23 3.75 11.25
N ARG A 60 -8.58 2.88 10.46
CA ARG A 60 -9.12 1.56 10.08
C ARG A 60 -9.52 0.73 11.31
N ASP A 61 -8.62 0.58 12.27
CA ASP A 61 -8.84 -0.26 13.43
C ASP A 61 -9.87 0.36 14.40
N ALA A 62 -9.93 1.69 14.50
CA ALA A 62 -10.98 2.38 15.26
C ALA A 62 -12.37 2.17 14.65
N ALA A 63 -12.51 2.31 13.33
CA ALA A 63 -13.77 2.06 12.64
C ALA A 63 -14.25 0.61 12.82
N ALA A 64 -13.33 -0.36 12.73
CA ALA A 64 -13.65 -1.76 12.98
C ALA A 64 -14.05 -2.04 14.44
N ALA A 65 -13.43 -1.37 15.41
CA ALA A 65 -13.77 -1.55 16.83
C ALA A 65 -15.19 -1.05 17.15
N ASP A 66 -15.63 0.03 16.51
CA ASP A 66 -16.99 0.56 16.67
C ASP A 66 -18.06 -0.42 16.18
N LEU A 67 -17.72 -1.29 15.22
CA LEU A 67 -18.63 -2.31 14.69
C LEU A 67 -18.91 -3.48 15.63
N SER A 68 -18.09 -3.71 16.66
CA SER A 68 -18.42 -4.70 17.70
C SER A 68 -19.76 -4.41 18.41
N LYS A 69 -20.27 -3.18 18.29
CA LYS A 69 -21.52 -2.69 18.89
C LYS A 69 -22.68 -2.62 17.89
N ALA A 70 -22.42 -2.78 16.60
CA ALA A 70 -23.41 -2.75 15.54
C ALA A 70 -23.57 -4.17 14.97
N ASN A 71 -24.79 -4.62 14.68
CA ASN A 71 -25.04 -5.94 14.10
C ASN A 71 -24.66 -5.97 12.60
N VAL A 72 -23.39 -5.70 12.30
CA VAL A 72 -22.82 -5.53 10.96
C VAL A 72 -21.67 -6.51 10.81
N SER A 73 -21.69 -7.30 9.74
CA SER A 73 -20.60 -8.22 9.41
C SER A 73 -19.45 -7.46 8.76
N TYR A 74 -18.22 -7.68 9.22
CA TYR A 74 -17.07 -6.97 8.68
C TYR A 74 -15.79 -7.79 8.63
N ARG A 75 -14.87 -7.34 7.77
CA ARG A 75 -13.48 -7.83 7.69
C ARG A 75 -12.51 -6.66 7.76
N VAL A 76 -11.33 -6.91 8.32
CA VAL A 76 -10.23 -5.93 8.39
C VAL A 76 -9.03 -6.48 7.65
N LEU A 77 -8.63 -5.78 6.59
CA LEU A 77 -7.44 -6.08 5.81
C LEU A 77 -6.22 -5.34 6.32
N LYS A 78 -5.13 -6.09 6.45
CA LYS A 78 -3.87 -5.62 7.01
C LYS A 78 -2.74 -5.84 6.01
N GLY A 79 -1.83 -4.86 5.91
CA GLY A 79 -0.67 -5.00 5.04
C GLY A 79 0.23 -6.16 5.47
N ARG A 80 1.09 -6.65 4.57
CA ARG A 80 1.95 -7.82 4.84
C ARG A 80 2.74 -7.71 6.15
N LYS A 81 3.31 -6.54 6.45
CA LYS A 81 4.10 -6.29 7.67
C LYS A 81 3.26 -6.20 8.96
N GLU A 82 1.96 -6.05 8.85
CA GLU A 82 1.05 -6.04 10.01
C GLU A 82 0.55 -7.44 10.34
N ARG A 83 0.70 -8.40 9.42
CA ARG A 83 0.06 -9.71 9.52
C ARG A 83 1.03 -10.89 9.41
N CYS A 84 2.18 -10.71 8.80
CA CYS A 84 3.27 -11.68 8.76
C CYS A 84 4.45 -11.18 9.63
N PRO A 85 4.79 -11.87 10.74
CA PRO A 85 5.91 -11.48 11.61
C PRO A 85 7.27 -11.49 10.89
N VAL A 86 7.47 -12.45 9.97
CA VAL A 86 8.68 -12.50 9.12
C VAL A 86 8.79 -11.24 8.24
N ALA A 87 7.69 -10.80 7.62
CA ALA A 87 7.66 -9.56 6.85
C ALA A 87 7.73 -8.29 7.72
N ALA A 88 7.39 -8.38 9.01
CA ALA A 88 7.53 -7.30 9.98
C ALA A 88 9.00 -7.11 10.41
N GLY A 89 9.83 -8.14 10.23
CA GLY A 89 11.22 -8.18 10.70
C GLY A 89 11.37 -8.71 12.13
N ASP A 90 10.33 -9.34 12.69
CA ASP A 90 10.37 -9.91 14.04
C ASP A 90 11.36 -11.09 14.15
N HIS A 91 11.79 -11.61 13.00
CA HIS A 91 12.73 -12.73 12.86
C HIS A 91 14.01 -12.36 12.11
N ASP A 92 14.28 -11.06 11.93
CA ASP A 92 15.54 -10.60 11.35
C ASP A 92 16.68 -10.66 12.39
N PRO A 93 17.96 -10.77 11.97
CA PRO A 93 19.10 -10.64 12.87
C PRO A 93 19.11 -9.26 13.57
N ASN A 94 19.45 -9.24 14.85
CA ASN A 94 19.48 -8.04 15.67
C ASN A 94 20.94 -7.63 16.01
N PRO A 95 21.53 -6.67 15.29
CA PRO A 95 22.93 -6.29 15.51
C PRO A 95 23.18 -5.58 16.85
N ASP A 96 22.14 -4.98 17.44
CA ASP A 96 22.23 -4.14 18.64
C ASP A 96 21.71 -4.85 19.90
N GLY A 97 21.37 -6.14 19.81
CA GLY A 97 20.74 -6.87 20.91
C GLY A 97 20.85 -8.38 20.76
N GLU A 98 19.96 -9.09 21.45
CA GLU A 98 19.83 -10.54 21.31
C GLU A 98 18.98 -10.86 20.07
N ASP A 99 19.42 -11.87 19.33
CA ASP A 99 18.68 -12.40 18.18
C ASP A 99 17.37 -13.07 18.62
N PRO A 100 16.34 -13.08 17.77
CA PRO A 100 15.11 -13.85 18.03
C PRO A 100 15.41 -15.36 18.09
N ASP A 101 14.52 -16.11 18.76
CA ASP A 101 14.62 -17.58 18.90
C ASP A 101 14.79 -18.29 17.55
N ILE A 102 14.15 -17.73 16.51
CA ILE A 102 14.29 -18.18 15.12
C ILE A 102 14.66 -16.96 14.28
N VAL A 103 15.89 -16.96 13.78
CA VAL A 103 16.40 -15.97 12.81
C VAL A 103 16.14 -16.50 11.40
N ILE A 104 15.56 -15.66 10.54
CA ILE A 104 15.30 -15.97 9.13
C ILE A 104 16.10 -15.01 8.24
N THR A 105 16.98 -15.57 7.44
CA THR A 105 17.72 -14.86 6.40
C THR A 105 17.68 -15.63 5.08
N ILE A 106 18.00 -14.95 3.98
CA ILE A 106 18.21 -15.60 2.69
C ILE A 106 19.39 -14.96 1.96
N ASN A 107 20.37 -15.78 1.60
CA ASN A 107 21.67 -15.33 1.09
C ASN A 107 22.34 -14.29 2.01
N GLY A 108 22.19 -14.45 3.33
CA GLY A 108 22.72 -13.53 4.35
C GLY A 108 21.98 -12.19 4.47
N MET A 109 20.88 -11.98 3.74
CA MET A 109 20.02 -10.80 3.85
C MET A 109 18.87 -11.08 4.85
N PRO A 110 18.54 -10.14 5.75
CA PRO A 110 17.35 -10.24 6.60
C PRO A 110 16.07 -10.45 5.78
N ALA A 111 15.19 -11.32 6.26
CA ALA A 111 13.96 -11.71 5.56
C ALA A 111 13.10 -10.50 5.18
N ARG A 112 12.91 -9.54 6.08
CA ARG A 112 12.13 -8.33 5.79
C ARG A 112 12.73 -7.52 4.66
N GLU A 113 14.04 -7.29 4.67
CA GLU A 113 14.73 -6.50 3.65
C GLU A 113 14.61 -7.19 2.29
N TRP A 114 14.83 -8.50 2.27
CA TRP A 114 14.67 -9.28 1.05
C TRP A 114 13.23 -9.24 0.52
N LEU A 115 12.22 -9.40 1.39
CA LEU A 115 10.82 -9.30 1.01
C LEU A 115 10.44 -7.92 0.48
N ASP A 116 10.99 -6.85 1.05
CA ASP A 116 10.79 -5.48 0.54
C ASP A 116 11.40 -5.31 -0.86
N VAL A 117 12.62 -5.82 -1.08
CA VAL A 117 13.26 -5.78 -2.41
C VAL A 117 12.44 -6.56 -3.44
N MET A 118 11.97 -7.76 -3.10
CA MET A 118 11.24 -8.60 -4.05
C MET A 118 9.84 -8.03 -4.33
N CYS A 119 9.12 -7.58 -3.30
CA CYS A 119 7.75 -7.11 -3.47
C CYS A 119 7.67 -5.67 -3.98
N ASP A 120 8.38 -4.74 -3.34
CA ASP A 120 8.27 -3.31 -3.67
C ASP A 120 9.28 -2.91 -4.77
N GLY A 121 10.46 -3.53 -4.77
CA GLY A 121 11.50 -3.26 -5.77
C GLY A 121 11.26 -3.97 -7.10
N LYS A 122 10.86 -5.24 -7.07
CA LYS A 122 10.66 -6.07 -8.28
C LYS A 122 9.20 -6.31 -8.66
N GLY A 123 8.25 -5.88 -7.83
CA GLY A 123 6.82 -6.06 -8.09
C GLY A 123 6.35 -7.52 -8.00
N ILE A 124 7.12 -8.40 -7.35
CA ILE A 124 6.75 -9.81 -7.19
C ILE A 124 5.61 -9.90 -6.18
N PRO A 125 4.53 -10.67 -6.45
CA PRO A 125 3.47 -10.88 -5.48
C PRO A 125 4.01 -11.44 -4.17
N PHE A 126 3.48 -10.94 -3.05
CA PHE A 126 3.94 -11.35 -1.73
C PHE A 126 3.85 -12.86 -1.51
N SER A 127 2.79 -13.52 -1.99
CA SER A 127 2.65 -14.98 -1.87
C SER A 127 3.79 -15.75 -2.54
N VAL A 128 4.20 -15.32 -3.73
CA VAL A 128 5.30 -15.93 -4.48
C VAL A 128 6.64 -15.69 -3.78
N ALA A 129 6.90 -14.46 -3.35
CA ALA A 129 8.11 -14.13 -2.61
C ALA A 129 8.20 -14.89 -1.27
N HIS A 130 7.08 -14.98 -0.56
CA HIS A 130 6.97 -15.69 0.72
C HIS A 130 7.23 -17.19 0.59
N GLN A 131 6.60 -17.84 -0.40
CA GLN A 131 6.83 -19.26 -0.67
C GLN A 131 8.30 -19.52 -1.00
N TYR A 132 8.91 -18.67 -1.84
CA TYR A 132 10.33 -18.82 -2.17
C TYR A 132 11.22 -18.69 -0.92
N LEU A 133 10.92 -17.73 -0.04
CA LEU A 133 11.63 -17.58 1.22
C LEU A 133 11.46 -18.81 2.13
N ALA A 134 10.26 -19.38 2.20
CA ALA A 134 10.00 -20.59 2.98
C ALA A 134 10.87 -21.77 2.51
N GLU A 135 11.01 -21.92 1.20
CA GLU A 135 11.76 -23.02 0.59
C GLU A 135 13.29 -22.81 0.56
N ASN A 136 13.77 -21.55 0.67
CA ASN A 136 15.16 -21.19 0.38
C ASN A 136 15.84 -20.35 1.48
N ASN A 137 15.27 -20.25 2.68
CA ASN A 137 15.95 -19.54 3.77
C ASN A 137 17.23 -20.26 4.19
N ASP A 138 18.22 -19.50 4.67
CA ASP A 138 19.57 -19.99 4.98
C ASP A 138 19.56 -21.03 6.12
N GLN A 139 18.54 -20.98 6.98
CA GLN A 139 18.39 -21.85 8.14
C GLN A 139 17.69 -23.17 7.80
N ASN A 140 17.15 -23.32 6.59
CA ASN A 140 16.28 -24.42 6.18
C ASN A 140 15.17 -24.68 7.22
N ALA A 141 14.65 -23.60 7.80
CA ALA A 141 13.66 -23.59 8.87
C ALA A 141 12.25 -23.34 8.30
N THR A 142 11.23 -23.88 8.94
CA THR A 142 9.84 -23.49 8.69
C THR A 142 9.66 -22.03 9.11
N LEU A 143 8.96 -21.24 8.30
CA LEU A 143 8.75 -19.84 8.63
C LEU A 143 7.90 -19.70 9.90
N PRO A 144 8.28 -18.84 10.86
CA PRO A 144 7.50 -18.55 12.07
C PRO A 144 6.16 -17.85 11.85
N CYS A 145 5.62 -17.86 10.63
CA CYS A 145 4.24 -17.47 10.34
C CYS A 145 3.42 -18.63 9.79
N GLU A 146 4.07 -19.75 9.46
CA GLU A 146 3.51 -20.99 8.97
C GLU A 146 3.63 -22.02 10.11
N HIS A 147 2.65 -22.07 11.00
CA HIS A 147 2.66 -22.99 12.15
C HIS A 147 1.55 -24.02 11.96
N ASP A 148 1.76 -25.25 12.41
CA ASP A 148 0.71 -26.29 12.52
C ASP A 148 -0.10 -26.49 11.23
N ASP A 149 0.57 -26.64 10.08
CA ASP A 149 -0.04 -26.79 8.74
C ASP A 149 -0.92 -25.61 8.29
N THR A 150 -0.77 -24.45 8.92
CA THR A 150 -1.53 -23.24 8.59
C THR A 150 -0.71 -22.32 7.69
N GLU A 151 -1.30 -21.85 6.60
CA GLU A 151 -0.68 -20.84 5.72
C GLU A 151 -0.51 -19.48 6.42
N CYS A 152 0.41 -18.66 5.90
CA CYS A 152 0.70 -17.34 6.46
C CYS A 152 -0.57 -16.47 6.61
N PRO A 153 -0.83 -15.87 7.79
CA PRO A 153 -2.00 -15.01 8.04
C PRO A 153 -2.15 -13.83 7.08
N ALA A 154 -1.04 -13.37 6.48
CA ALA A 154 -1.06 -12.30 5.48
C ALA A 154 -1.59 -12.74 4.11
N MET A 155 -1.56 -14.04 3.81
CA MET A 155 -2.06 -14.64 2.56
C MET A 155 -3.52 -15.08 2.71
N VAL A 156 -3.86 -15.82 3.75
CA VAL A 156 -5.22 -16.36 3.96
C VAL A 156 -6.28 -15.29 4.27
N GLN A 157 -5.89 -14.06 4.62
CA GLN A 157 -6.85 -12.97 4.86
C GLN A 157 -7.70 -12.63 3.61
N TRP A 158 -7.26 -13.08 2.43
CA TRP A 158 -7.93 -12.89 1.15
C TRP A 158 -9.02 -13.93 0.86
N ASP A 159 -9.12 -14.98 1.67
CA ASP A 159 -10.05 -16.07 1.41
C ASP A 159 -11.51 -15.62 1.62
N GLY A 160 -12.33 -15.86 0.60
CA GLY A 160 -13.75 -15.52 0.60
C GLY A 160 -14.03 -14.01 0.62
N ILE A 161 -13.10 -13.16 0.17
CA ILE A 161 -13.33 -11.72 0.00
C ILE A 161 -12.93 -11.23 -1.40
N PRO A 162 -13.60 -10.18 -1.92
CA PRO A 162 -14.75 -9.49 -1.33
C PRO A 162 -16.05 -10.31 -1.41
N ARG A 163 -16.04 -11.43 -2.14
CA ARG A 163 -17.17 -12.31 -2.36
C ARG A 163 -16.82 -13.75 -1.98
N ASN A 164 -17.82 -14.53 -1.61
CA ASN A 164 -17.70 -15.97 -1.41
C ASN A 164 -17.67 -16.71 -2.76
N ASP A 165 -17.56 -18.04 -2.72
CA ASP A 165 -17.48 -18.90 -3.91
C ASP A 165 -18.72 -18.84 -4.81
N ASP A 166 -19.87 -18.45 -4.25
CA ASP A 166 -21.13 -18.25 -4.99
C ASP A 166 -21.21 -16.86 -5.66
N GLY A 167 -20.20 -16.00 -5.46
CA GLY A 167 -20.17 -14.63 -5.98
C GLY A 167 -21.00 -13.63 -5.18
N HIS A 168 -21.49 -14.01 -3.99
CA HIS A 168 -22.19 -13.11 -3.08
C HIS A 168 -21.21 -12.36 -2.17
N ALA A 169 -21.54 -11.12 -1.81
CA ALA A 169 -20.79 -10.35 -0.82
C ALA A 169 -20.63 -11.15 0.47
N SER A 170 -19.39 -11.29 0.95
CA SER A 170 -19.12 -12.13 2.14
C SER A 170 -19.32 -11.40 3.47
N VAL A 171 -19.26 -10.06 3.45
CA VAL A 171 -19.49 -9.18 4.60
C VAL A 171 -20.12 -7.86 4.15
N ASP A 172 -20.72 -7.12 5.08
CA ASP A 172 -21.24 -5.77 4.82
C ASP A 172 -20.11 -4.79 4.48
N VAL A 173 -19.04 -4.81 5.30
CA VAL A 173 -17.94 -3.83 5.19
C VAL A 173 -16.57 -4.50 5.25
N ILE A 174 -15.70 -4.14 4.30
CA ILE A 174 -14.28 -4.47 4.32
C ILE A 174 -13.49 -3.20 4.64
N HIS A 175 -12.82 -3.18 5.79
CA HIS A 175 -11.96 -2.10 6.23
C HIS A 175 -10.52 -2.34 5.80
N ALA A 176 -9.94 -1.42 5.04
CA ALA A 176 -8.53 -1.46 4.65
C ALA A 176 -7.91 -0.07 4.65
N THR A 177 -6.61 0.05 4.43
CA THR A 177 -5.97 1.36 4.24
C THR A 177 -6.02 1.80 2.77
N HIS A 178 -5.79 3.07 2.47
CA HIS A 178 -5.75 3.60 1.08
C HIS A 178 -4.80 2.82 0.16
N ALA A 179 -3.74 2.19 0.67
CA ALA A 179 -2.85 1.34 -0.12
C ALA A 179 -3.60 0.21 -0.86
N PHE A 180 -4.71 -0.28 -0.29
CA PHE A 180 -5.53 -1.34 -0.87
C PHE A 180 -6.40 -0.87 -2.04
N ALA A 181 -6.53 0.44 -2.32
CA ALA A 181 -7.17 0.92 -3.55
C ALA A 181 -6.43 0.48 -4.82
N ARG A 182 -5.19 0.01 -4.71
CA ARG A 182 -4.41 -0.53 -5.83
C ARG A 182 -4.67 -2.01 -6.10
N VAL A 183 -5.52 -2.68 -5.31
CA VAL A 183 -5.83 -4.10 -5.45
C VAL A 183 -7.10 -4.26 -6.28
N PRO A 184 -7.02 -4.65 -7.57
CA PRO A 184 -8.19 -4.65 -8.46
C PRO A 184 -9.29 -5.59 -7.97
N SER A 185 -8.93 -6.77 -7.46
CA SER A 185 -9.90 -7.74 -6.94
C SER A 185 -10.74 -7.22 -5.76
N LEU A 186 -10.26 -6.20 -5.04
CA LEU A 186 -10.98 -5.57 -3.94
C LEU A 186 -11.86 -4.40 -4.43
N VAL A 187 -11.42 -3.68 -5.46
CA VAL A 187 -12.06 -2.43 -5.91
C VAL A 187 -13.09 -2.70 -7.01
N GLU A 188 -12.80 -3.63 -7.91
CA GLU A 188 -13.63 -3.88 -9.09
C GLU A 188 -14.99 -4.51 -8.72
N GLY A 189 -16.06 -3.82 -9.14
CA GLY A 189 -17.43 -4.22 -8.84
C GLY A 189 -17.83 -4.08 -7.37
N CYS A 190 -17.05 -3.39 -6.54
CA CYS A 190 -17.41 -3.09 -5.15
C CYS A 190 -17.76 -1.61 -4.98
N ASN A 191 -18.50 -1.30 -3.92
CA ASN A 191 -18.77 0.09 -3.53
C ASN A 191 -17.60 0.59 -2.69
N VAL A 192 -16.81 1.53 -3.23
CA VAL A 192 -15.57 1.98 -2.57
C VAL A 192 -15.78 3.34 -1.94
N ILE A 193 -15.47 3.44 -0.65
CA ILE A 193 -15.54 4.68 0.11
C ILE A 193 -14.13 5.00 0.62
N LEU A 194 -13.63 6.18 0.22
CA LEU A 194 -12.36 6.72 0.67
C LEU A 194 -12.64 7.65 1.85
N ASP A 195 -12.21 7.24 3.05
CA ASP A 195 -12.23 8.12 4.22
C ASP A 195 -11.01 9.04 4.19
N GLU A 196 -11.27 10.32 4.40
CA GLU A 196 -10.35 11.44 4.15
C GLU A 196 -9.89 11.53 2.69
N GLN A 197 -9.43 12.72 2.28
CA GLN A 197 -8.85 12.88 0.96
C GLN A 197 -7.53 12.08 0.91
N PRO A 198 -7.42 11.05 0.05
CA PRO A 198 -6.17 10.33 -0.11
C PRO A 198 -5.13 11.29 -0.68
N ASP A 199 -3.99 11.37 0.00
CA ASP A 199 -2.82 11.97 -0.59
C ASP A 199 -2.06 10.87 -1.33
N PHE A 200 -2.25 10.82 -2.65
CA PHE A 200 -1.49 9.92 -3.52
C PHE A 200 -0.15 10.55 -3.93
N ALA A 201 0.21 11.73 -3.43
CA ALA A 201 1.55 12.25 -3.60
C ALA A 201 2.52 11.24 -2.97
N VAL A 202 3.40 10.69 -3.80
CA VAL A 202 4.52 9.93 -3.30
C VAL A 202 5.53 10.96 -2.82
N ASP A 203 5.59 11.18 -1.51
CA ASP A 203 6.68 11.93 -0.90
C ASP A 203 7.92 11.03 -0.95
N LEU A 204 8.60 11.04 -2.09
CA LEU A 204 9.83 10.28 -2.28
C LEU A 204 10.91 10.95 -1.43
N THR A 205 11.13 10.41 -0.25
CA THR A 205 12.25 10.81 0.59
C THR A 205 13.57 10.52 -0.14
N GLN A 206 14.63 11.30 0.14
CA GLN A 206 15.95 11.00 -0.43
C GLN A 206 16.37 9.56 -0.14
N ASP A 207 16.01 9.01 1.02
CA ASP A 207 16.34 7.64 1.39
C ASP A 207 15.59 6.59 0.55
N GLU A 208 14.35 6.86 0.16
CA GLU A 208 13.59 6.00 -0.76
C GLU A 208 14.16 6.03 -2.18
N ILE A 209 14.58 7.20 -2.65
CA ILE A 209 15.28 7.35 -3.94
C ILE A 209 16.62 6.59 -3.90
N ARG A 210 17.39 6.78 -2.83
CA ARG A 210 18.66 6.09 -2.57
C ARG A 210 18.48 4.58 -2.57
N ARG A 211 17.51 4.08 -1.83
CA ARG A 211 17.20 2.66 -1.73
C ARG A 211 16.72 2.11 -3.07
N GLY A 212 15.86 2.85 -3.78
CA GLY A 212 15.38 2.48 -5.11
C GLY A 212 16.52 2.34 -6.12
N ILE A 213 17.42 3.32 -6.19
CA ILE A 213 18.59 3.29 -7.07
C ILE A 213 19.56 2.18 -6.67
N THR A 214 19.88 2.05 -5.39
CA THR A 214 20.74 0.96 -4.86
C THR A 214 20.16 -0.42 -5.23
N THR A 215 18.85 -0.60 -5.06
CA THR A 215 18.14 -1.83 -5.40
C THR A 215 18.21 -2.11 -6.90
N TYR A 216 17.99 -1.09 -7.73
CA TYR A 216 18.09 -1.20 -9.19
C TYR A 216 19.51 -1.60 -9.63
N LEU A 217 20.54 -0.94 -9.10
CA LEU A 217 21.94 -1.21 -9.43
C LEU A 217 22.36 -2.63 -9.05
N LYS A 218 21.95 -3.11 -7.88
CA LYS A 218 22.11 -4.51 -7.48
C LYS A 218 21.39 -5.47 -8.45
N ALA A 219 20.16 -5.14 -8.85
CA ALA A 219 19.36 -6.00 -9.73
C ALA A 219 19.95 -6.16 -11.13
N VAL A 220 20.58 -5.12 -11.69
CA VAL A 220 21.24 -5.19 -13.00
C VAL A 220 22.70 -5.66 -12.92
N ASN A 221 23.15 -6.07 -11.74
CA ASN A 221 24.53 -6.47 -11.45
C ASN A 221 25.54 -5.40 -11.91
N ALA A 222 25.19 -4.13 -11.67
CA ALA A 222 26.04 -3.01 -12.04
C ALA A 222 27.38 -3.09 -11.29
N THR A 223 28.43 -2.59 -11.93
CA THR A 223 29.78 -2.50 -11.34
C THR A 223 29.79 -1.72 -10.02
N ARG A 224 28.84 -0.80 -9.85
CA ARG A 224 28.58 -0.04 -8.62
C ARG A 224 27.19 -0.37 -8.12
N THR A 225 27.06 -0.62 -6.83
CA THR A 225 25.83 -1.20 -6.26
C THR A 225 25.15 -0.30 -5.24
N THR A 226 25.73 0.86 -4.93
CA THR A 226 25.16 1.86 -4.03
C THR A 226 24.84 3.17 -4.74
N PHE A 227 23.93 3.95 -4.16
CA PHE A 227 23.57 5.28 -4.68
C PHE A 227 24.78 6.23 -4.70
N GLU A 228 25.59 6.24 -3.64
CA GLU A 228 26.76 7.11 -3.53
C GLU A 228 27.78 6.81 -4.63
N GLU A 229 28.08 5.54 -4.89
CA GLU A 229 28.97 5.14 -5.98
C GLU A 229 28.41 5.51 -7.38
N PHE A 230 27.09 5.52 -7.52
CA PHE A 230 26.42 5.94 -8.75
C PHE A 230 26.46 7.45 -8.97
N VAL A 231 26.33 8.25 -7.90
CA VAL A 231 26.44 9.72 -7.97
C VAL A 231 27.89 10.15 -8.21
N ASP A 232 28.89 9.42 -7.73
CA ASP A 232 30.31 9.73 -8.01
C ASP A 232 30.64 9.68 -9.52
N LEU A 233 29.86 8.95 -10.32
CA LEU A 233 29.99 8.92 -11.79
C LEU A 233 29.50 10.21 -12.47
N THR A 234 28.73 11.05 -11.78
CA THR A 234 28.22 12.32 -12.33
C THR A 234 29.13 13.51 -12.04
N THR A 235 30.41 13.25 -11.71
CA THR A 235 31.45 14.29 -11.81
C THR A 235 31.33 14.96 -13.18
N PRO A 236 31.20 16.30 -13.24
CA PRO A 236 30.91 16.98 -14.49
C PRO A 236 32.02 16.66 -15.49
N PHE A 237 31.62 16.11 -16.63
CA PHE A 237 32.45 16.05 -17.82
C PHE A 237 32.70 17.52 -18.23
N GLU A 238 33.80 18.10 -17.78
CA GLU A 238 34.15 19.52 -18.01
C GLU A 238 34.53 19.83 -19.48
N GLU A 239 34.50 18.87 -20.40
CA GLU A 239 34.67 19.14 -21.83
C GLU A 239 33.31 19.19 -22.54
N GLY A 240 32.73 20.38 -22.65
CA GLY A 240 31.68 20.64 -23.65
C GLY A 240 30.59 21.67 -23.34
N PHE A 241 30.57 22.29 -22.15
CA PHE A 241 29.53 23.28 -21.81
C PHE A 241 29.90 24.74 -22.11
N SER A 242 31.08 25.03 -22.67
CA SER A 242 31.48 26.40 -23.06
C SER A 242 30.67 26.95 -24.24
N ASP A 243 30.06 26.09 -25.06
CA ASP A 243 29.29 26.52 -26.25
C ASP A 243 27.81 26.84 -25.97
N LEU A 244 27.26 26.47 -24.80
CA LEU A 244 25.85 26.75 -24.47
C LEU A 244 25.64 28.13 -23.82
N GLU A 245 26.61 28.66 -23.06
CA GLU A 245 26.55 30.04 -22.55
C GLU A 245 26.65 31.07 -23.68
N ALA A 246 27.42 30.76 -24.75
CA ALA A 246 27.52 31.61 -25.94
C ALA A 246 26.22 31.66 -26.78
N VAL A 247 25.39 30.61 -26.71
CA VAL A 247 24.08 30.55 -27.38
C VAL A 247 23.03 31.37 -26.61
N GLY A 248 23.09 31.37 -25.27
CA GLY A 248 22.22 32.16 -24.39
C GLY A 248 22.38 33.68 -24.57
N GLU A 249 23.61 34.17 -24.74
CA GLU A 249 23.87 35.61 -24.98
C GLU A 249 23.43 36.10 -26.37
N LYS A 250 23.47 35.24 -27.40
CA LYS A 250 23.01 35.59 -28.75
C LYS A 250 21.49 35.68 -28.84
N TRP A 251 20.75 34.88 -28.06
CA TRP A 251 19.28 34.92 -28.02
C TRP A 251 18.72 36.13 -27.29
N THR A 252 19.35 36.54 -26.18
CA THR A 252 18.95 37.73 -25.40
C THR A 252 19.25 39.05 -26.11
N LYS A 253 20.30 39.14 -26.94
CA LYS A 253 20.57 40.32 -27.78
C LYS A 253 19.66 40.42 -29.01
N ARG A 254 19.17 39.30 -29.57
CA ARG A 254 18.23 39.28 -30.70
C ARG A 254 16.79 39.63 -30.30
N SER A 255 16.35 39.26 -29.09
CA SER A 255 15.00 39.57 -28.61
C SER A 255 14.80 41.03 -28.19
N ARG A 256 15.86 41.71 -27.71
CA ARG A 256 15.83 43.15 -27.39
C ARG A 256 15.84 44.08 -28.61
N ARG A 257 16.31 43.64 -29.77
CA ARG A 257 16.27 44.43 -31.04
C ARG A 257 14.96 44.30 -31.84
N ARG A 258 14.02 43.45 -31.41
CA ARG A 258 12.70 43.28 -32.04
C ARG A 258 11.54 43.94 -31.26
N ARG A 259 11.83 44.65 -30.17
CA ARG A 259 10.85 45.39 -29.35
C ARG A 259 11.22 46.87 -29.15
N ALA A 260 11.98 47.44 -30.07
CA ALA A 260 12.23 48.88 -30.19
C ALA A 260 11.78 49.34 -31.57
#